data_AF-A0A6J5YUL8-F1
#
_entry.id   AF-A0A6J5YUL8-F1
#
_cell.length_a   1.000
_cell.length_b   1.000
_cell.length_c   1.000
_cell.angle_alpha   90.00
_cell.angle_beta   90.00
_cell.angle_gamma   90.00
#
_symmetry.space_group_name_H-M   'P 1'
#
loop_
_entity.id
_entity.type
_entity.pdbx_description
1 polymer ?
#
loop_
_entity_poly.entity_id
_entity_poly.type
_entity_poly.pdbx_seq_one_letter_code
_entity_poly.pdbx_strand_id
1 'polypeptide(L)' 'MAITKQTMSELNAKHTGQPLEKIIADSDRDNWFNAKDALAYGFIDHIATNDDQIAGGKK' A
#
# COMPACT_ATOMS: atom_id res chain seq x y z
N MET A 1 -1.88 5.31 23.73
CA MET A 1 -2.03 5.57 22.29
C MET A 1 -1.04 4.73 21.47
N ALA A 2 -1.09 3.39 21.58
CA ALA A 2 -0.11 2.51 20.93
C ALA A 2 -0.75 1.31 20.20
N ILE A 3 -1.90 0.83 20.68
CA ILE A 3 -2.63 -0.32 20.09
C ILE A 3 -2.98 -0.05 18.62
N THR A 4 -3.53 1.13 18.31
CA THR A 4 -3.93 1.48 16.93
C THR A 4 -2.76 1.48 15.95
N LYS A 5 -1.58 2.00 16.34
CA LYS A 5 -0.40 2.04 15.46
C LYS A 5 0.10 0.63 15.16
N GLN A 6 0.11 -0.24 16.16
CA GLN A 6 0.51 -1.63 16.01
C GLN A 6 -0.46 -2.40 15.10
N THR A 7 -1.77 -2.32 15.36
CA THR A 7 -2.78 -2.99 14.55
C THR A 7 -2.73 -2.56 13.08
N MET A 8 -2.54 -1.25 12.82
CA MET A 8 -2.39 -0.76 11.44
C MET A 8 -1.13 -1.30 10.76
N SER A 9 -0.02 -1.37 11.50
CA SER A 9 1.25 -1.88 10.96
C SER A 9 1.16 -3.38 10.62
N GLU A 10 0.48 -4.17 11.47
CA GLU A 10 0.24 -5.60 11.23
C GLU A 10 -0.66 -5.85 10.01
N LEU A 11 -1.73 -5.05 9.86
CA LEU A 11 -2.61 -5.12 8.70
C LEU A 11 -1.86 -4.75 7.41
N ASN A 12 -1.10 -3.65 7.43
CA ASN A 12 -0.30 -3.23 6.29
C ASN A 12 0.73 -4.30 5.90
N ALA A 13 1.43 -4.90 6.87
CA ALA A 13 2.37 -6.00 6.61
C ALA A 13 1.67 -7.20 5.94
N LYS A 14 0.49 -7.58 6.44
CA LYS A 14 -0.30 -8.70 5.90
C LYS A 14 -0.74 -8.47 4.45
N HIS A 15 -1.15 -7.25 4.11
CA HIS A 15 -1.69 -6.95 2.78
C HIS A 15 -0.60 -6.63 1.74
N THR A 16 0.50 -6.02 2.16
CA THR A 16 1.63 -5.70 1.27
C THR A 16 2.61 -6.85 1.09
N GLY A 17 2.57 -7.86 1.96
CA GLY A 17 3.58 -8.93 2.02
C GLY A 17 4.93 -8.47 2.56
N GLN A 18 5.02 -7.24 3.08
CA GLN A 18 6.24 -6.70 3.67
C GLN A 18 6.39 -7.12 5.14
N PRO A 19 7.62 -7.24 5.65
CA PRO A 19 7.85 -7.52 7.06
C PRO A 19 7.37 -6.36 7.95
N LEU A 20 6.81 -6.70 9.12
CA LEU A 20 6.27 -5.72 10.08
C LEU A 20 7.30 -4.66 10.49
N GLU A 21 8.56 -5.06 10.69
CA GLU A 21 9.65 -4.15 11.05
C GLU A 21 9.86 -3.05 10.00
N LYS A 22 9.74 -3.40 8.72
CA LYS A 22 9.85 -2.45 7.61
C LYS A 22 8.67 -1.48 7.59
N ILE A 23 7.45 -1.98 7.78
CA ILE A 23 6.25 -1.13 7.86
C ILE A 23 6.36 -0.16 9.04
N ILE A 24 6.87 -0.60 10.20
CA ILE A 24 7.03 0.26 11.37
C ILE A 24 8.05 1.38 11.10
N ALA A 25 9.20 1.05 10.50
CA ALA A 25 10.21 2.03 10.13
C ALA A 25 9.69 3.02 9.08
N ASP A 26 8.99 2.50 8.06
CA ASP A 26 8.41 3.32 6.98
C ASP A 26 7.21 4.14 7.45
N SER A 27 6.52 3.74 8.52
CA SER A 27 5.39 4.46 9.12
C SER A 27 5.80 5.40 10.26
N ASP A 28 7.10 5.45 10.60
CA ASP A 28 7.60 6.42 11.57
C ASP A 28 7.63 7.85 10.99
N ARG A 29 7.71 7.95 9.66
CA ARG A 29 7.68 9.20 8.90
C ARG A 29 6.77 9.07 7.70
N ASP A 30 6.36 10.21 7.16
CA ASP A 30 5.59 10.23 5.92
C ASP A 30 6.48 9.80 4.75
N ASN A 31 6.26 8.58 4.26
CA ASN A 31 6.86 8.08 3.04
C ASN A 31 5.87 8.20 1.88
N TRP A 32 6.21 9.01 0.90
CA TRP A 32 5.39 9.23 -0.29
C TRP A 32 5.87 8.32 -1.41
N PHE A 33 4.95 7.57 -2.00
CA PHE A 33 5.24 6.62 -3.07
C PHE A 33 4.69 7.15 -4.40
N ASN A 34 5.47 7.00 -5.47
CA ASN A 34 4.90 7.11 -6.81
C ASN A 34 4.11 5.83 -7.16
N ALA A 35 3.34 5.84 -8.24
CA ALA A 35 2.50 4.70 -8.61
C ALA A 35 3.30 3.38 -8.80
N LYS A 36 4.50 3.45 -9.40
CA LYS A 36 5.36 2.27 -9.61
C LYS A 36 5.92 1.75 -8.29
N ASP A 37 6.32 2.65 -7.40
CA ASP A 37 6.84 2.28 -6.08
C ASP A 37 5.74 1.64 -5.24
N ALA A 38 4.52 2.17 -5.27
CA ALA A 38 3.38 1.60 -4.57
C ALA A 38 3.03 0.18 -5.07
N LEU A 39 3.12 -0.04 -6.38
CA LEU A 39 2.94 -1.37 -7.00
C LEU A 39 4.04 -2.34 -6.55
N ALA A 40 5.31 -1.91 -6.62
CA ALA A 40 6.45 -2.74 -6.22
C ALA A 40 6.46 -3.05 -4.72
N TYR A 41 5.96 -2.12 -3.90
CA TYR A 41 5.83 -2.29 -2.45
C TYR A 41 4.70 -3.27 -2.09
N GLY A 42 3.71 -3.44 -2.97
CA GLY A 42 2.54 -4.30 -2.75
C GLY A 42 1.34 -3.55 -2.15
N PHE A 43 1.32 -2.21 -2.22
CA PHE A 43 0.15 -1.42 -1.80
C PHE A 43 -1.00 -1.48 -2.81
N ILE A 44 -0.67 -1.69 -4.09
CA ILE A 44 -1.63 -1.77 -5.19
C ILE A 44 -1.25 -2.93 -6.11
N ASP A 45 -2.21 -3.55 -6.77
CA ASP A 45 -1.98 -4.70 -7.67
C ASP A 45 -1.78 -4.29 -9.14
N HIS A 46 -2.31 -3.15 -9.54
CA HIS A 46 -2.26 -2.67 -10.93
C HIS A 46 -2.31 -1.14 -11.02
N ILE A 47 -1.65 -0.58 -12.03
CA ILE A 47 -1.72 0.86 -12.38
C ILE A 47 -2.52 0.99 -13.67
N ALA A 48 -3.73 1.54 -13.57
CA ALA A 48 -4.52 1.89 -14.74
C ALA A 48 -4.02 3.20 -15.36
N THR A 49 -3.93 3.23 -16.69
CA THR A 49 -3.49 4.38 -17.50
C THR A 49 -4.61 4.98 -18.34
N ASN A 50 -5.72 4.27 -18.48
CA ASN A 50 -6.92 4.72 -19.15
C ASN A 50 -8.16 4.03 -18.55
N ASP A 51 -9.34 4.54 -18.90
CA ASP A 51 -10.60 4.09 -18.32
C ASP A 51 -10.96 2.65 -18.73
N ASP A 52 -10.50 2.19 -19.90
CA ASP A 52 -10.72 0.83 -20.40
C ASP A 52 -10.11 -0.25 -19.50
N GLN A 53 -9.08 0.10 -18.71
CA GLN A 53 -8.39 -0.80 -17.79
C GLN A 53 -9.11 -0.95 -16.44
N ILE A 54 -10.22 -0.25 -16.22
CA ILE A 54 -10.99 -0.31 -14.97
C ILE A 54 -12.26 -1.14 -15.17
N ALA A 55 -12.57 -2.00 -14.19
CA ALA A 55 -13.81 -2.77 -14.18
C ALA A 55 -15.03 -1.83 -14.09
N GLY A 56 -15.62 -1.49 -15.25
CA GLY A 56 -16.70 -0.53 -15.39
C GLY A 56 -16.49 0.51 -16.51
N GLY A 57 -15.32 0.52 -17.17
CA GLY A 57 -14.94 1.51 -18.20
C GLY A 57 -15.73 1.48 -19.51
N LYS A 58 -16.67 0.55 -19.70
CA LYS A 58 -17.59 0.58 -20.85
C LYS A 58 -18.97 1.08 -20.43
N LYS A 59 -19.21 2.37 -20.67
CA LYS A 59 -20.55 2.91 -20.90
C LYS A 59 -20.69 3.30 -22.37
#